data_AF-A0A954TNN4-F1
#
_entry.id   AF-A0A954TNN4-F1
#
_cell.length_a   1.000
_cell.length_b   1.000
_cell.length_c   1.000
_cell.angle_alpha   90.00
_cell.angle_beta   90.00
_cell.angle_gamma   90.00
#
_symmetry.space_group_name_H-M   'P 1'
#
loop_
_entity.id
_entity.type
_entity.pdbx_description
1 polymer ?
#
loop_
_entity_poly.entity_id
_entity_poly.type
_entity_poly.pdbx_seq_one_letter_code
_entity_poly.pdbx_strand_id
1 'polypeptide(L)'
;MAGEIKHAENLGDSLAATSMSVRKRLPDTRKSITHKFEIGELTGYVSVGVFDDRRPGELFIKVGKEGSTIRGLLDSIGIVTSLALQYGVPVSKLAEKLSHVQFEPSGITKNQDIPIAKSIVDYVFRWLGKTFGDTEVDESDPSPETHQSNT
;
A
#
# COMPACT_ATOMS: atom_id res chain seq x y z
N MET A 1 -33.98 -43.60 18.97
CA MET A 1 -32.72 -43.35 19.70
C MET A 1 -31.81 -42.60 18.74
N ALA A 2 -31.66 -41.29 18.97
CA ALA A 2 -30.86 -40.40 18.14
C ALA A 2 -29.37 -40.58 18.49
N GLY A 3 -28.53 -40.74 17.47
CA GLY A 3 -27.07 -40.72 17.59
C GLY A 3 -26.53 -39.53 16.81
N GLU A 4 -25.90 -38.60 17.53
CA GLU A 4 -25.44 -37.28 17.11
C GLU A 4 -24.44 -37.27 15.94
N ILE A 5 -24.61 -36.28 15.06
CA ILE A 5 -23.62 -35.78 14.11
C ILE A 5 -22.66 -34.84 14.86
N LYS A 6 -21.36 -35.13 14.91
CA LYS A 6 -20.31 -34.14 15.26
C LYS A 6 -19.01 -34.43 14.52
N HIS A 7 -18.77 -33.73 13.41
CA HIS A 7 -17.44 -33.45 12.88
C HIS A 7 -17.51 -32.22 11.96
N ALA A 8 -17.59 -31.04 12.56
CA ALA A 8 -17.37 -29.76 11.89
C ALA A 8 -17.08 -28.70 12.94
N GLU A 9 -15.86 -28.67 13.47
CA GLU A 9 -15.38 -27.56 14.29
C GLU A 9 -13.86 -27.65 14.44
N ASN A 10 -13.12 -27.21 13.42
CA ASN A 10 -11.84 -26.53 13.68
C ASN A 10 -11.39 -25.64 12.52
N LEU A 11 -12.12 -24.55 12.29
CA LEU A 11 -11.72 -23.43 11.43
C LEU A 11 -11.65 -22.10 12.22
N GLY A 12 -11.68 -22.17 13.56
CA GLY A 12 -11.80 -21.01 14.44
C GLY A 12 -10.50 -20.53 15.11
N ASP A 13 -9.42 -21.32 15.09
CA ASP A 13 -8.28 -21.10 16.00
C ASP A 13 -7.05 -20.37 15.42
N SER A 14 -7.13 -19.74 14.23
CA SER A 14 -5.99 -18.99 13.65
C SER A 14 -6.12 -17.46 13.67
N LEU A 15 -7.00 -16.89 14.49
CA LEU A 15 -7.13 -15.42 14.63
C LEU A 15 -6.61 -14.87 15.96
N ALA A 16 -6.15 -15.73 16.87
CA ALA A 16 -5.63 -15.34 18.17
C ALA A 16 -4.09 -15.30 18.17
N ALA A 17 -3.51 -14.21 17.64
CA ALA A 17 -2.20 -13.61 18.03
C ALA A 17 -1.60 -12.69 16.94
N THR A 18 -2.37 -11.78 16.34
CA THR A 18 -1.76 -10.61 15.68
C THR A 18 -2.02 -9.41 16.57
N SER A 19 -1.04 -8.99 17.37
CA SER A 19 -1.00 -7.63 17.89
C SER A 19 -1.19 -6.70 16.69
N MET A 20 -2.40 -6.14 16.52
CA MET A 20 -2.61 -5.21 15.41
C MET A 20 -1.62 -4.07 15.59
N SER A 21 -0.72 -3.90 14.61
CA SER A 21 0.28 -2.84 14.67
C SER A 21 -0.43 -1.52 14.94
N VAL A 22 0.12 -0.70 15.83
CA VAL A 22 -0.48 0.60 16.12
C VAL A 22 -0.27 1.48 14.88
N ARG A 23 -1.34 2.10 14.40
CA ARG A 23 -1.26 2.99 13.23
C ARG A 23 -0.29 4.14 13.52
N LYS A 24 0.80 4.20 12.77
CA LYS A 24 1.77 5.31 12.81
C LYS A 24 1.40 6.37 11.78
N ARG A 25 0.83 7.49 12.22
CA ARG A 25 0.55 8.63 11.33
C ARG A 25 1.82 9.40 11.02
N LEU A 26 1.84 10.05 9.87
CA LEU A 26 2.90 10.98 9.51
C LEU A 26 2.63 12.34 10.17
N PRO A 27 3.68 13.13 10.47
CA PRO A 27 3.51 14.49 10.95
C PRO A 27 2.82 15.38 9.89
N ASP A 28 2.16 16.45 10.37
CA ASP A 28 1.45 17.40 9.52
C ASP A 28 2.37 18.00 8.44
N THR A 29 3.63 18.28 8.81
CA THR A 29 4.70 18.68 7.89
C THR A 29 5.68 17.54 7.71
N ARG A 30 5.90 17.12 6.47
CA ARG A 30 6.72 15.95 6.11
C ARG A 30 7.34 16.12 4.74
N LYS A 31 8.38 15.33 4.48
CA LYS A 31 8.96 15.23 3.13
C LYS A 31 8.03 14.41 2.23
N SER A 32 8.03 14.74 0.94
CA SER A 32 7.26 14.03 -0.07
C SER A 32 8.06 13.90 -1.36
N ILE A 33 7.98 12.75 -2.01
CA ILE A 33 8.54 12.49 -3.33
C ILE A 33 7.39 12.52 -4.33
N THR A 34 7.49 13.36 -5.36
CA THR A 34 6.51 13.40 -6.44
C THR A 34 7.15 12.99 -7.76
N HIS A 35 6.53 12.05 -8.44
CA HIS A 35 6.95 11.53 -9.73
C HIS A 35 5.84 11.73 -10.76
N LYS A 36 6.19 12.30 -11.91
CA LYS A 36 5.28 12.43 -13.05
C LYS A 36 5.39 11.16 -13.89
N PHE A 37 4.26 10.60 -14.29
CA PHE A 37 4.20 9.46 -15.19
C PHE A 37 3.31 9.72 -16.40
N GLU A 38 3.58 8.99 -17.47
CA GLU A 38 2.80 8.99 -18.70
C GLU A 38 2.57 7.55 -19.13
N ILE A 39 1.31 7.17 -19.41
CA ILE A 39 0.90 5.84 -19.86
C ILE A 39 0.01 6.04 -21.08
N GLY A 40 0.51 5.69 -22.27
CA GLY A 40 -0.13 6.08 -23.51
C GLY A 40 -0.27 7.61 -23.57
N GLU A 41 -1.49 8.10 -23.73
CA GLU A 41 -1.80 9.55 -23.73
C GLU A 41 -2.14 10.11 -22.34
N LEU A 42 -2.30 9.24 -21.33
CA LEU A 42 -2.61 9.66 -19.97
C LEU A 42 -1.36 10.23 -19.29
N THR A 43 -1.51 11.40 -18.67
CA THR A 43 -0.50 12.00 -17.80
C THR A 43 -1.01 12.03 -16.36
N GLY A 44 -0.17 11.59 -15.43
CA GLY A 44 -0.47 11.60 -14.01
C GLY A 44 0.76 11.91 -13.14
N TYR A 45 0.49 12.06 -11.85
CA TYR A 45 1.47 12.27 -10.80
C TYR A 45 1.20 11.29 -9.67
N VAL A 46 2.26 10.67 -9.18
CA VAL A 46 2.25 9.93 -7.92
C VAL A 46 3.05 10.75 -6.90
N SER A 47 2.46 10.96 -5.73
CA SER A 47 3.11 11.65 -4.61
C SER A 47 3.13 10.74 -3.40
N VAL A 48 4.30 10.60 -2.78
CA VAL A 48 4.54 9.71 -1.65
C VAL A 48 5.05 10.50 -0.47
N GLY A 49 4.26 10.58 0.59
CA GLY A 49 4.70 11.14 1.87
C GLY A 49 5.62 10.14 2.58
N VAL A 50 6.75 10.60 3.10
CA VAL A 50 7.75 9.75 3.76
C VAL A 50 7.92 10.12 5.23
N PHE A 51 8.18 9.11 6.06
CA PHE A 51 8.65 9.27 7.43
C PHE A 51 10.10 9.78 7.45
N ASP A 52 10.59 10.19 8.62
CA ASP A 52 11.96 10.68 8.79
C ASP A 52 13.03 9.61 8.49
N ASP A 53 12.68 8.34 8.67
CA ASP A 53 13.49 7.16 8.32
C ASP A 53 13.46 6.82 6.81
N ARG A 54 12.83 7.68 5.98
CA ARG A 54 12.62 7.53 4.54
C ARG A 54 11.65 6.42 4.14
N ARG A 55 11.00 5.73 5.07
CA ARG A 55 9.92 4.81 4.71
C ARG A 55 8.72 5.57 4.15
N PRO A 56 8.04 5.03 3.13
CA PRO A 56 6.82 5.64 2.63
C PRO A 56 5.66 5.39 3.59
N GLY A 57 4.81 6.39 3.76
CA GLY A 57 3.70 6.36 4.69
C GLY A 57 2.37 6.85 4.12
N GLU A 58 2.40 7.51 2.97
CA GLU A 58 1.19 7.95 2.25
C GLU A 58 1.40 7.86 0.75
N LEU A 59 0.30 7.61 0.03
CA LEU A 59 0.26 7.55 -1.42
C LEU A 59 -0.90 8.41 -1.94
N PHE A 60 -0.60 9.31 -2.87
CA PHE A 60 -1.58 10.07 -3.62
C PHE A 60 -1.34 9.89 -5.11
N ILE A 61 -2.42 9.71 -5.87
CA ILE A 61 -2.37 9.55 -7.33
C ILE A 61 -3.28 10.60 -7.93
N LYS A 62 -2.75 11.45 -8.81
CA LYS A 62 -3.51 12.45 -9.55
C LYS A 62 -3.37 12.20 -11.03
N VAL A 63 -4.49 12.24 -11.75
CA VAL A 63 -4.54 12.12 -13.21
C VAL A 63 -5.29 13.31 -13.79
N GLY A 64 -4.84 13.80 -14.94
CA GLY A 64 -5.29 15.10 -15.45
C GLY A 64 -6.70 15.10 -16.02
N LYS A 65 -7.00 14.21 -16.97
CA LYS A 65 -8.19 14.29 -17.85
C LYS A 65 -9.19 13.15 -17.68
N GLU A 66 -9.21 12.52 -16.50
CA GLU A 66 -10.09 11.38 -16.27
C GLU A 66 -11.43 11.79 -15.63
N GLY A 67 -12.47 10.99 -15.91
CA GLY A 67 -13.78 11.15 -15.30
C GLY A 67 -13.77 10.93 -13.79
N SER A 68 -14.83 11.38 -13.11
CA SER A 68 -14.99 11.29 -11.64
C SER A 68 -14.85 9.85 -11.10
N THR A 69 -15.25 8.85 -11.87
CA THR A 69 -15.13 7.43 -11.51
C THR A 69 -13.68 6.98 -11.32
N ILE A 70 -12.80 7.26 -12.30
CA ILE A 70 -11.39 6.88 -12.23
C ILE A 70 -10.70 7.65 -11.12
N ARG A 71 -10.99 8.96 -11.00
CA ARG A 71 -10.46 9.76 -9.90
C ARG A 71 -10.87 9.20 -8.54
N GLY A 72 -12.15 8.86 -8.34
CA GLY A 72 -12.64 8.29 -7.09
C GLY A 72 -12.00 6.94 -6.76
N LEU A 73 -11.76 6.10 -7.78
CA LEU A 73 -11.05 4.83 -7.60
C LEU A 73 -9.58 5.04 -7.20
N LEU A 74 -8.86 5.94 -7.87
CA LEU A 74 -7.46 6.24 -7.57
C LEU A 74 -7.30 6.93 -6.20
N ASP A 75 -8.22 7.82 -5.84
CA ASP A 75 -8.26 8.42 -4.50
C ASP A 75 -8.49 7.34 -3.43
N SER A 76 -9.40 6.39 -3.68
CA SER A 76 -9.65 5.26 -2.79
C SER A 76 -8.41 4.36 -2.64
N ILE A 77 -7.71 4.08 -3.74
CA ILE A 77 -6.45 3.32 -3.74
C ILE A 77 -5.38 4.06 -2.92
N GLY A 78 -5.25 5.38 -3.09
CA GLY A 78 -4.35 6.20 -2.30
C GLY A 78 -4.65 6.10 -0.80
N ILE A 79 -5.92 6.18 -0.41
CA ILE A 79 -6.36 6.08 0.99
C ILE A 79 -6.02 4.70 1.58
N VAL A 80 -6.42 3.60 0.93
CA VAL A 80 -6.19 2.25 1.47
C VAL A 80 -4.71 1.92 1.52
N THR A 81 -3.93 2.37 0.54
CA THR A 81 -2.47 2.17 0.51
C THR A 81 -1.78 2.97 1.61
N SER A 82 -2.17 4.23 1.80
CA SER A 82 -1.67 5.06 2.90
C SER A 82 -1.96 4.41 4.25
N LEU A 83 -3.17 3.85 4.43
CA LEU A 83 -3.52 3.14 5.64
C LEU A 83 -2.63 1.91 5.84
N ALA A 84 -2.46 1.06 4.82
CA ALA A 84 -1.62 -0.12 4.87
C ALA A 84 -0.16 0.22 5.26
N LEU A 85 0.42 1.25 4.64
CA LEU A 85 1.78 1.71 4.94
C LEU A 85 1.93 2.20 6.39
N GLN A 86 0.91 2.91 6.91
CA GLN A 86 0.90 3.39 8.30
C GLN A 86 0.74 2.27 9.33
N TYR A 87 0.22 1.11 8.92
CA TYR A 87 0.20 -0.13 9.70
C TYR A 87 1.46 -1.00 9.48
N GLY A 88 2.45 -0.51 8.74
CA GLY A 88 3.73 -1.20 8.55
C GLY A 88 3.74 -2.25 7.44
N VAL A 89 2.72 -2.29 6.57
CA VAL A 89 2.75 -3.20 5.41
C VAL A 89 3.92 -2.83 4.51
N PRO A 90 4.84 -3.77 4.20
CA PRO A 90 5.99 -3.47 3.35
C PRO A 90 5.58 -3.11 1.93
N VAL A 91 6.23 -2.11 1.33
CA VAL A 91 5.99 -1.73 -0.08
C VAL A 91 6.24 -2.90 -1.01
N SER A 92 7.28 -3.70 -0.76
CA SER A 92 7.59 -4.89 -1.55
C SER A 92 6.39 -5.84 -1.64
N LYS A 93 5.63 -6.01 -0.55
CA LYS A 93 4.42 -6.84 -0.52
C LYS A 93 3.26 -6.23 -1.31
N LEU A 94 3.05 -4.93 -1.18
CA LEU A 94 2.04 -4.23 -1.98
C LEU A 94 2.38 -4.28 -3.48
N ALA A 95 3.65 -4.04 -3.83
CA ALA A 95 4.14 -4.10 -5.19
C ALA A 95 4.03 -5.52 -5.78
N GLU A 96 4.36 -6.55 -5.00
CA GLU A 96 4.18 -7.96 -5.39
C GLU A 96 2.72 -8.26 -5.77
N LYS A 97 1.74 -7.75 -5.01
CA LYS A 97 0.32 -8.07 -5.23
C LYS A 97 -0.38 -7.19 -6.27
N LEU A 98 0.03 -5.93 -6.41
CA LEU A 98 -0.66 -4.95 -7.24
C LEU A 98 0.10 -4.63 -8.54
N SER A 99 1.34 -5.10 -8.69
CA SER A 99 1.98 -5.12 -10.01
C SER A 99 1.23 -6.06 -10.95
N HIS A 100 1.27 -5.69 -12.24
CA HIS A 100 0.70 -6.42 -13.36
C HIS A 100 -0.82 -6.58 -13.38
N VAL A 101 -1.55 -5.94 -12.47
CA VAL A 101 -3.01 -5.83 -12.57
C VAL A 101 -3.38 -5.11 -13.87
N GLN A 102 -4.34 -5.67 -14.60
CA GLN A 102 -4.63 -5.25 -15.97
C GLN A 102 -6.01 -4.64 -16.09
N PHE A 103 -6.06 -3.38 -16.51
CA PHE A 103 -7.27 -2.65 -16.88
C PHE A 103 -6.88 -1.32 -17.53
N GLU A 104 -7.78 -0.74 -18.30
CA GLU A 104 -7.54 0.55 -18.95
C GLU A 104 -7.66 1.72 -17.95
N PRO A 105 -6.85 2.79 -18.09
CA PRO A 105 -5.86 3.03 -19.16
C PRO A 105 -4.56 2.21 -19.02
N SER A 106 -4.10 1.63 -20.13
CA SER A 106 -2.83 0.90 -20.25
C SER A 106 -1.98 1.40 -21.43
N GLY A 107 -0.69 1.05 -21.49
CA GLY A 107 0.14 1.39 -22.64
C GLY A 107 1.63 1.59 -22.37
N ILE A 108 2.31 2.09 -23.40
CA ILE A 108 3.75 2.42 -23.37
C ILE A 108 3.98 3.61 -22.45
N THR A 109 5.11 3.62 -21.75
CA THR A 109 5.50 4.70 -20.83
C THR A 109 6.84 5.30 -21.23
N LYS A 110 7.15 6.47 -20.68
CA LYS A 110 8.48 7.10 -20.83
C LYS A 110 9.51 6.64 -19.81
N ASN A 111 9.11 5.79 -18.86
CA ASN A 111 10.01 5.26 -17.85
C ASN A 111 10.70 3.99 -18.38
N GLN A 112 12.03 4.05 -18.54
CA GLN A 112 12.83 2.93 -19.05
C GLN A 112 12.74 1.67 -18.17
N ASP A 113 12.49 1.84 -16.87
CA ASP A 113 12.29 0.73 -15.94
C ASP A 113 10.93 0.04 -16.08
N ILE A 114 9.96 0.74 -16.67
CA ILE A 114 8.58 0.29 -16.83
C ILE A 114 8.13 0.64 -18.26
N PRO A 115 8.71 0.01 -19.31
CA PRO A 115 8.44 0.45 -20.68
C PRO A 115 6.97 0.34 -21.09
N ILE A 116 6.25 -0.62 -20.51
CA ILE A 116 4.82 -0.85 -20.73
C ILE A 116 4.16 -1.09 -19.36
N ALA A 117 3.04 -0.40 -19.14
CA ALA A 117 2.18 -0.56 -17.99
C ALA A 117 0.84 -1.18 -18.40
N LYS A 118 0.35 -2.14 -17.61
CA LYS A 118 -0.92 -2.84 -17.82
C LYS A 118 -2.13 -2.09 -17.23
N SER A 119 -1.86 -1.09 -16.41
CA SER A 119 -2.81 -0.14 -15.83
C SER A 119 -2.07 1.00 -15.12
N ILE A 120 -2.79 2.02 -14.68
CA ILE A 120 -2.24 3.05 -13.77
C ILE A 120 -1.73 2.41 -12.46
N VAL A 121 -2.45 1.43 -11.92
CA VAL A 121 -2.09 0.76 -10.67
C VAL A 121 -0.83 -0.08 -10.86
N ASP A 122 -0.72 -0.85 -11.95
CA ASP A 122 0.51 -1.59 -12.28
C ASP A 122 1.72 -0.64 -12.30
N TYR A 123 1.61 0.49 -13.01
CA TYR A 123 2.70 1.46 -13.07
C TYR A 123 3.10 1.98 -11.69
N VAL A 124 2.11 2.46 -10.91
CA VAL A 124 2.35 3.08 -9.60
C VAL A 124 3.02 2.09 -8.66
N PHE A 125 2.55 0.84 -8.59
CA PHE A 125 3.10 -0.14 -7.66
C PHE A 125 4.45 -0.71 -8.11
N ARG A 126 4.71 -0.83 -9.41
CA ARG A 126 6.06 -1.14 -9.91
C ARG A 126 7.05 -0.01 -9.63
N TRP A 127 6.63 1.25 -9.78
CA TRP A 127 7.45 2.40 -9.47
C TRP A 127 7.72 2.51 -7.96
N LEU A 128 6.69 2.31 -7.12
CA LEU A 128 6.85 2.27 -5.66
C LEU A 128 7.82 1.17 -5.23
N GLY A 129 7.67 -0.04 -5.77
CA GLY A 129 8.57 -1.16 -5.48
C GLY A 129 10.02 -0.86 -5.85
N LYS A 130 10.27 -0.24 -7.01
CA LYS A 130 11.61 0.18 -7.41
C LYS A 130 12.19 1.32 -6.58
N THR A 131 11.33 2.21 -6.07
CA THR A 131 11.77 3.41 -5.34
C THR A 131 11.98 3.15 -3.85
N PHE A 132 11.20 2.25 -3.25
CA PHE A 132 11.17 2.01 -1.79
C PHE A 132 11.29 0.54 -1.38
N GLY A 133 11.46 -0.38 -2.33
CA GLY A 133 11.47 -1.82 -2.07
C GLY A 133 12.63 -2.31 -1.20
N ASP A 134 13.75 -1.57 -1.23
CA ASP A 134 14.96 -1.90 -0.47
C ASP A 134 15.02 -1.17 0.89
N THR A 135 13.98 -0.42 1.26
CA THR A 135 13.92 0.19 2.58
C THR A 135 13.64 -0.92 3.58
N GLU A 136 14.70 -1.43 4.20
CA GLU A 136 14.62 -2.43 5.27
C GLU A 136 13.61 -1.95 6.32
N VAL A 137 12.54 -2.73 6.46
CA VAL A 137 11.63 -2.60 7.60
C VAL A 137 12.41 -3.21 8.74
N ASP A 138 12.90 -2.36 9.62
CA ASP A 138 13.52 -2.82 10.85
C ASP A 138 12.48 -3.62 11.64
N GLU A 139 12.63 -4.93 11.64
CA GLU A 139 11.76 -5.90 12.31
C GLU A 139 11.92 -5.81 13.84
N SER A 140 12.81 -4.94 14.33
CA SER A 140 13.16 -4.77 15.73
C SER A 140 12.37 -3.71 16.50
N ASP A 141 11.24 -3.19 16.00
CA ASP A 141 10.33 -2.35 16.79
C ASP A 141 9.51 -3.24 17.75
N PRO A 142 9.92 -3.42 19.02
CA PRO A 142 9.17 -4.24 19.97
C PRO A 142 8.03 -3.36 20.47
N SER A 143 6.83 -3.94 20.55
CA SER A 143 5.64 -3.25 21.08
C SER A 143 5.94 -2.50 22.39
N PRO A 144 5.29 -1.35 22.66
CA PRO A 144 5.57 -0.54 23.83
C PRO A 144 5.34 -1.36 25.11
N GLU A 145 6.36 -1.38 25.96
CA GLU A 145 6.37 -2.00 27.27
C GLU A 145 5.11 -1.64 28.05
N THR A 146 4.50 -2.66 28.65
CA THR A 146 3.33 -2.51 29.52
C THR A 146 3.75 -1.74 30.77
N HIS A 147 3.44 -0.44 30.83
CA HIS A 147 3.39 0.26 32.11
C HIS A 147 2.20 -0.27 32.91
N GLN A 148 2.45 -1.32 33.69
CA GLN A 148 1.60 -1.70 34.81
C GLN A 148 1.64 -0.54 35.82
N SER A 149 0.60 0.29 35.80
CA SER A 149 0.33 1.19 36.91
C SER A 149 -0.38 0.38 38.00
N ASN A 150 0.40 -0.14 38.95
CA ASN A 150 -0.12 -0.54 40.25
C ASN A 150 -0.20 0.71 41.13
N THR A 151 -1.41 1.15 41.46
CA THR A 151 -1.91 1.55 42.80
C THR A 151 -3.27 2.20 42.61
#